data_AF-A0A814KVA9-F1
#
_entry.id   AF-A0A814KVA9-F1
#
_cell.length_a   1.000
_cell.length_b   1.000
_cell.length_c   1.000
_cell.angle_alpha   90.00
_cell.angle_beta   90.00
_cell.angle_gamma   90.00
#
_symmetry.space_group_name_H-M   'P 1'
#
loop_
_entity.id
_entity.type
_entity.pdbx_description
1 polymer ?
#
loop_
_entity_poly.entity_id
_entity_poly.type
_entity_poly.pdbx_seq_one_letter_code
_entity_poly.pdbx_strand_id
1 'polypeptide(L)'
;MVPIKAYNHQQECQTIEEFDQIQNDPDRLYIEALLIRERILMSKKDKELCAPLLERGEEFLNQGDFESCLHLWEHTFHLYQNMGYETSLDRFVWVFCKMLIANVPIPPQLFIQICLLTFEPSEQDNNLLGLRNAFFPNLAATQLILTYGNHWINVDAVDLLDGNTALHIISQSDKLDALSIIELLINAGAHLDCLNKHNKTAFDYAKTIEMQTLLQKQQTPSLLKCLCARHIVTQQLQYESIWPAETRLNTFIYLHGCIAEDIRFIGEHP
;
A
#
# COMPACT_ATOMS: atom_id res chain seq x y z
N MET A 1 -6.32 29.70 -10.59
CA MET A 1 -5.93 28.38 -10.06
C MET A 1 -4.52 28.07 -10.57
N VAL A 2 -3.66 27.47 -9.75
CA VAL A 2 -2.31 27.08 -10.20
C VAL A 2 -2.44 25.90 -11.18
N PRO A 3 -1.71 25.86 -12.30
CA PRO A 3 -1.76 24.74 -13.23
C PRO A 3 -1.36 23.42 -12.55
N ILE A 4 -2.22 22.41 -12.64
CA ILE A 4 -1.99 21.09 -12.05
C ILE A 4 -1.84 20.01 -13.11
N LYS A 5 -1.13 18.93 -12.77
CA LYS A 5 -0.91 17.78 -13.66
C LYS A 5 -2.22 17.11 -14.10
N ALA A 6 -3.21 17.02 -13.21
CA ALA A 6 -4.52 16.46 -13.49
C ALA A 6 -5.25 17.09 -14.69
N TYR A 7 -4.93 18.36 -14.99
CA TYR A 7 -5.51 19.13 -16.09
C TYR A 7 -4.47 19.44 -17.18
N ASN A 8 -3.41 18.62 -17.30
CA ASN A 8 -2.33 18.82 -18.25
C ASN A 8 -1.71 20.24 -18.17
N HIS A 9 -1.66 20.82 -16.97
CA HIS A 9 -1.21 22.19 -16.72
C HIS A 9 -1.98 23.28 -17.51
N GLN A 10 -3.20 22.99 -17.94
CA GLN A 10 -4.07 23.98 -18.57
C GLN A 10 -4.68 24.91 -17.52
N GLN A 11 -5.09 26.10 -17.97
CA GLN A 11 -5.74 27.12 -17.16
C GLN A 11 -7.05 27.55 -17.82
N GLU A 12 -7.98 28.01 -16.98
CA GLU A 12 -9.29 28.50 -17.42
C GLU A 12 -9.10 29.70 -18.35
N CYS A 13 -9.82 29.72 -19.47
CA CYS A 13 -9.86 30.84 -20.40
C CYS A 13 -10.32 32.11 -19.67
N GLN A 14 -9.64 33.21 -19.91
CA GLN A 14 -9.95 34.52 -19.33
C GLN A 14 -10.76 35.40 -20.27
N THR A 15 -10.79 35.08 -21.56
CA THR A 15 -11.56 35.83 -22.57
C THR A 15 -12.36 34.92 -23.51
N ILE A 16 -13.34 35.51 -24.20
CA ILE A 16 -14.16 34.79 -25.19
C ILE A 16 -13.29 34.33 -26.38
N GLU A 17 -12.31 35.13 -26.78
CA GLU A 17 -11.40 34.80 -27.87
C GLU A 17 -10.55 33.57 -27.55
N GLU A 18 -10.08 33.43 -26.30
CA GLU A 18 -9.38 32.22 -25.85
C GLU A 18 -10.30 30.99 -25.87
N PHE A 19 -11.57 31.17 -25.51
CA PHE A 19 -12.57 30.10 -25.56
C PHE A 19 -12.90 29.68 -27.02
N ASP A 20 -13.02 30.65 -27.94
CA ASP A 20 -13.26 30.38 -29.36
C ASP A 20 -12.10 29.62 -30.02
N GLN A 21 -10.87 29.80 -29.53
CA GLN A 21 -9.70 29.06 -30.03
C GLN A 21 -9.77 27.57 -29.72
N ILE A 22 -10.46 27.17 -28.64
CA ILE A 22 -10.55 25.78 -28.19
C ILE A 22 -11.82 25.07 -28.66
N GLN A 23 -12.70 25.76 -29.41
CA GLN A 23 -14.04 25.25 -29.77
C GLN A 23 -14.05 23.91 -30.54
N ASN A 24 -12.94 23.57 -31.21
CA ASN A 24 -12.80 22.34 -32.00
C ASN A 24 -11.94 21.27 -31.30
N ASP A 25 -11.53 21.52 -30.05
CA ASP A 25 -10.73 20.60 -29.24
C ASP A 25 -11.59 20.04 -28.09
N PRO A 26 -12.16 18.83 -28.24
CA PRO A 26 -13.07 18.28 -27.25
C PRO A 26 -12.40 17.98 -25.91
N ASP A 27 -11.13 17.56 -25.90
CA ASP A 27 -10.39 17.28 -24.66
C ASP A 27 -10.12 18.59 -23.90
N ARG A 28 -9.74 19.65 -24.64
CA ARG A 28 -9.53 20.98 -24.05
C ARG A 28 -10.81 21.60 -23.51
N LEU A 29 -11.93 21.45 -24.24
CA LEU A 29 -13.25 21.90 -23.78
C LEU A 29 -13.69 21.14 -22.53
N TYR A 30 -13.39 19.85 -22.45
CA TYR A 30 -13.67 19.05 -21.26
C TYR A 30 -12.87 19.56 -20.04
N ILE A 31 -11.57 19.81 -20.21
CA ILE A 31 -10.73 20.40 -19.15
C ILE A 31 -11.24 21.80 -18.77
N GLU A 32 -11.67 22.61 -19.73
CA GLU A 32 -12.27 23.92 -19.47
C GLU A 32 -13.52 23.81 -18.57
N ALA A 33 -14.40 22.86 -18.88
CA ALA A 33 -15.58 22.59 -18.08
C ALA A 33 -15.23 22.15 -16.65
N LEU A 34 -14.20 21.32 -16.47
CA LEU A 34 -13.73 20.90 -15.15
C LEU A 34 -13.16 22.08 -14.35
N LEU A 35 -12.33 22.92 -14.96
CA LEU A 35 -11.74 24.11 -14.33
C LEU A 35 -12.82 25.09 -13.86
N ILE A 36 -13.80 25.39 -14.71
CA ILE A 36 -14.94 26.25 -14.37
C ILE A 36 -15.76 25.63 -13.22
N ARG A 37 -16.04 24.32 -13.31
CA ARG A 37 -16.81 23.58 -12.30
C ARG A 37 -16.12 23.62 -10.95
N GLU A 38 -14.81 23.38 -10.91
CA GLU A 38 -14.00 23.44 -9.70
C GLU A 38 -14.02 24.83 -9.08
N ARG A 39 -13.80 25.89 -9.88
CA ARG A 39 -13.87 27.27 -9.41
C ARG A 39 -15.21 27.61 -8.75
N ILE A 40 -16.33 27.13 -9.31
CA ILE A 40 -17.68 27.43 -8.82
C ILE A 40 -18.06 26.57 -7.61
N LEU A 41 -17.82 25.26 -7.67
CA LEU A 41 -18.35 24.29 -6.70
C LEU A 41 -17.44 24.10 -5.49
N MET A 42 -16.13 24.36 -5.59
CA MET A 42 -15.20 24.19 -4.47
C MET A 42 -15.60 25.06 -3.27
N SER A 43 -15.99 26.32 -3.50
CA SER A 43 -16.46 27.23 -2.44
C SER A 43 -17.72 26.74 -1.72
N LYS A 44 -18.53 25.92 -2.39
CA LYS A 44 -19.78 25.36 -1.87
C LYS A 44 -19.58 24.03 -1.16
N LYS A 45 -18.37 23.46 -1.22
CA LYS A 45 -18.05 22.10 -0.74
C LYS A 45 -19.01 21.05 -1.29
N ASP A 46 -19.38 21.19 -2.56
CA ASP A 46 -20.34 20.31 -3.20
C ASP A 46 -19.66 19.03 -3.75
N LYS A 47 -20.11 17.85 -3.29
CA LYS A 47 -19.57 16.56 -3.75
C LYS A 47 -19.78 16.32 -5.24
N GLU A 48 -20.75 16.97 -5.87
CA GLU A 48 -20.98 16.87 -7.32
C GLU A 48 -19.81 17.42 -8.16
N LEU A 49 -18.85 18.09 -7.53
CA LEU A 49 -17.57 18.42 -8.17
C LEU A 49 -16.76 17.17 -8.54
N CYS A 50 -16.73 16.16 -7.67
CA CYS A 50 -15.84 15.01 -7.85
C CYS A 50 -16.37 13.98 -8.86
N ALA A 51 -17.68 13.90 -9.09
CA ALA A 51 -18.28 12.85 -9.93
C ALA A 51 -17.71 12.81 -11.36
N PRO A 52 -17.61 13.93 -12.11
CA PRO A 52 -17.03 13.92 -13.46
C PRO A 52 -15.53 13.57 -13.47
N LEU A 53 -14.78 13.97 -12.43
CA LEU A 53 -13.35 13.64 -12.29
C LEU A 53 -13.14 12.15 -12.07
N LEU A 54 -14.01 11.52 -11.28
CA LEU A 54 -13.99 10.08 -11.06
C LEU A 54 -14.30 9.33 -12.36
N GLU A 55 -15.36 9.70 -13.06
CA GLU A 55 -15.76 9.11 -14.35
C GLU A 55 -14.63 9.20 -15.38
N ARG A 56 -14.01 10.39 -15.52
CA ARG A 56 -12.89 10.57 -16.45
C ARG A 56 -11.68 9.72 -16.09
N GLY A 57 -11.38 9.55 -14.80
CA GLY A 57 -10.29 8.68 -14.39
C GLY A 57 -10.58 7.19 -14.64
N GLU A 58 -11.85 6.76 -14.59
CA GLU A 58 -12.23 5.41 -15.02
C GLU A 58 -12.01 5.22 -16.52
N GLU A 59 -12.28 6.24 -17.34
CA GLU A 59 -11.98 6.21 -18.78
C GLU A 59 -10.48 6.04 -19.05
N PHE A 60 -9.63 6.84 -18.39
CA PHE A 60 -8.17 6.72 -18.50
C PHE A 60 -7.69 5.32 -18.11
N LEU A 61 -8.21 4.79 -17.00
CA LEU A 61 -7.87 3.45 -16.55
C LEU A 61 -8.28 2.37 -17.56
N ASN A 62 -9.46 2.49 -18.16
CA ASN A 62 -9.94 1.56 -19.19
C ASN A 62 -9.12 1.64 -20.47
N GLN A 63 -8.54 2.80 -20.77
CA GLN A 63 -7.62 3.01 -21.91
C GLN A 63 -6.17 2.58 -21.61
N GLY A 64 -5.85 2.28 -20.35
CA GLY A 64 -4.49 1.97 -19.91
C GLY A 64 -3.60 3.20 -19.70
N ASP A 65 -4.17 4.40 -19.71
CA ASP A 65 -3.46 5.62 -19.35
C ASP A 65 -3.42 5.77 -17.82
N PHE A 66 -2.54 4.98 -17.21
CA PHE A 66 -2.40 4.94 -15.75
C PHE A 66 -1.87 6.25 -15.17
N GLU A 67 -1.01 6.97 -15.91
CA GLU A 67 -0.40 8.22 -15.43
C GLU A 67 -1.45 9.33 -15.28
N SER A 68 -2.25 9.56 -16.33
CA SER A 68 -3.34 10.54 -16.31
C SER A 68 -4.41 10.17 -15.27
N CYS A 69 -4.75 8.87 -15.17
CA CYS A 69 -5.68 8.37 -14.15
C CYS A 69 -5.19 8.70 -12.74
N LEU A 70 -3.93 8.39 -12.43
CA LEU A 70 -3.38 8.62 -11.09
C LEU A 70 -3.32 10.10 -10.74
N HIS A 71 -2.86 10.97 -11.65
CA HIS A 71 -2.83 12.41 -11.40
C HIS A 71 -4.23 13.00 -11.19
N LEU A 72 -5.22 12.55 -11.96
CA LEU A 72 -6.60 13.02 -11.83
C LEU A 72 -7.24 12.58 -10.51
N TRP A 73 -7.07 11.32 -10.13
CA TRP A 73 -7.61 10.80 -8.87
C TRP A 73 -6.87 11.32 -7.64
N GLU A 74 -5.56 11.58 -7.74
CA GLU A 74 -4.78 12.28 -6.71
C GLU A 74 -5.37 13.68 -6.44
N HIS A 75 -5.63 14.46 -7.49
CA HIS A 75 -6.28 15.77 -7.35
C HIS A 75 -7.71 15.65 -6.78
N THR A 76 -8.48 14.69 -7.27
CA THR A 76 -9.84 14.41 -6.75
C THR A 76 -9.82 14.10 -5.26
N PHE A 77 -8.78 13.41 -4.79
CA PHE A 77 -8.57 13.11 -3.38
C PHE A 77 -8.32 14.37 -2.55
N HIS A 78 -7.43 15.26 -3.02
CA HIS A 78 -7.19 16.56 -2.37
C HIS A 78 -8.47 17.40 -2.32
N LEU A 79 -9.30 17.36 -3.35
CA LEU A 79 -10.60 18.04 -3.34
C LEU A 79 -11.52 17.49 -2.24
N TYR A 80 -11.62 16.17 -2.08
CA TYR A 80 -12.40 15.58 -0.98
C TYR A 80 -11.89 16.02 0.40
N GLN A 81 -10.57 16.01 0.61
CA GLN A 81 -9.97 16.45 1.88
C GLN A 81 -10.24 17.93 2.15
N ASN A 82 -10.06 18.80 1.15
CA ASN A 82 -10.35 20.23 1.26
C ASN A 82 -11.82 20.53 1.58
N MET A 83 -12.73 19.65 1.13
CA MET A 83 -14.15 19.73 1.44
C MET A 83 -14.51 19.09 2.80
N GLY A 84 -13.59 18.38 3.45
CA GLY A 84 -13.79 17.73 4.74
C GLY A 84 -14.51 16.37 4.64
N TYR A 85 -14.37 15.68 3.51
CA TYR A 85 -14.95 14.37 3.30
C TYR A 85 -13.93 13.25 3.51
N GLU A 86 -14.41 12.13 4.05
CA GLU A 86 -13.62 10.91 4.12
C GLU A 86 -13.27 10.40 2.72
N THR A 87 -12.08 9.84 2.63
CA THR A 87 -11.52 9.32 1.40
C THR A 87 -11.12 7.86 1.61
N SER A 88 -11.17 7.04 0.54
CA SER A 88 -10.84 5.61 0.60
C SER A 88 -9.79 5.23 -0.41
N LEU A 89 -8.90 4.31 -0.02
CA LEU A 89 -7.88 3.70 -0.85
C LEU A 89 -8.43 2.78 -1.95
N ASP A 90 -9.70 2.35 -1.88
CA ASP A 90 -10.24 1.30 -2.74
C ASP A 90 -10.02 1.57 -4.24
N ARG A 91 -10.17 2.83 -4.67
CA ARG A 91 -9.95 3.24 -6.06
C ARG A 91 -8.48 3.10 -6.47
N PHE A 92 -7.55 3.58 -5.64
CA PHE A 92 -6.12 3.47 -5.93
C PHE A 92 -5.61 2.03 -5.89
N VAL A 93 -6.13 1.20 -4.96
CA VAL A 93 -5.85 -0.24 -4.93
C VAL A 93 -6.23 -0.87 -6.27
N TRP A 94 -7.39 -0.49 -6.84
CA TRP A 94 -7.82 -1.01 -8.13
C TRP A 94 -6.91 -0.57 -9.29
N VAL A 95 -6.47 0.70 -9.33
CA VAL A 95 -5.50 1.18 -10.34
C VAL A 95 -4.20 0.40 -10.24
N PHE A 96 -3.65 0.28 -9.03
CA PHE A 96 -2.41 -0.45 -8.81
C PHE A 96 -2.54 -1.91 -9.25
N CYS A 97 -3.64 -2.58 -8.92
CA CYS A 97 -3.91 -3.94 -9.40
C CYS A 97 -3.90 -4.01 -10.93
N LYS A 98 -4.54 -3.04 -11.62
CA LYS A 98 -4.55 -2.98 -13.09
C LYS A 98 -3.17 -2.73 -13.68
N MET A 99 -2.37 -1.85 -13.10
CA MET A 99 -0.98 -1.61 -13.51
C MET A 99 -0.15 -2.88 -13.41
N LEU A 100 -0.27 -3.60 -12.29
CA LEU A 100 0.45 -4.85 -12.03
C LEU A 100 0.05 -5.94 -13.03
N ILE A 101 -1.24 -6.11 -13.32
CA ILE A 101 -1.74 -7.04 -14.33
C ILE A 101 -1.19 -6.68 -15.73
N ALA A 102 -1.07 -5.38 -16.02
CA ALA A 102 -0.51 -4.87 -17.27
C ALA A 102 1.04 -4.89 -17.31
N ASN A 103 1.72 -5.36 -16.26
CA ASN A 103 3.17 -5.26 -16.08
C ASN A 103 3.73 -3.83 -16.21
N VAL A 104 2.92 -2.83 -15.85
CA VAL A 104 3.35 -1.43 -15.76
C VAL A 104 3.89 -1.18 -14.35
N PRO A 105 5.14 -0.69 -14.20
CA PRO A 105 5.70 -0.41 -12.89
C PRO A 105 4.93 0.70 -12.20
N ILE A 106 4.63 0.52 -10.91
CA ILE A 106 4.03 1.55 -10.08
C ILE A 106 5.14 2.55 -9.66
N PRO A 107 5.01 3.86 -9.94
CA PRO A 107 5.98 4.84 -9.52
C PRO A 107 6.08 4.89 -7.98
N PRO A 108 7.24 4.58 -7.36
CA PRO A 108 7.35 4.47 -5.90
C PRO A 108 6.98 5.76 -5.15
N GLN A 109 7.35 6.92 -5.69
CA GLN A 109 7.06 8.22 -5.10
C GLN A 109 5.55 8.48 -5.02
N LEU A 110 4.84 8.15 -6.09
CA LEU A 110 3.40 8.34 -6.20
C LEU A 110 2.63 7.34 -5.32
N PHE A 111 3.11 6.10 -5.24
CA PHE A 111 2.59 5.12 -4.30
C PHE A 111 2.70 5.61 -2.84
N ILE A 112 3.88 6.08 -2.45
CA ILE A 112 4.11 6.67 -1.12
C ILE A 112 3.19 7.88 -0.91
N GLN A 113 3.08 8.77 -1.88
CA GLN A 113 2.23 9.95 -1.80
C GLN A 113 0.76 9.60 -1.62
N ILE A 114 0.23 8.67 -2.41
CA ILE A 114 -1.16 8.19 -2.29
C ILE A 114 -1.39 7.53 -0.93
N CYS A 115 -0.45 6.71 -0.46
CA CYS A 115 -0.49 6.19 0.90
C CYS A 115 -0.54 7.37 1.89
N LEU A 116 0.38 8.32 1.87
CA LEU A 116 0.37 9.46 2.79
C LEU A 116 -0.94 10.27 2.73
N LEU A 117 -1.49 10.53 1.55
CA LEU A 117 -2.76 11.26 1.36
C LEU A 117 -3.94 10.54 2.01
N THR A 118 -3.96 9.21 1.96
CA THR A 118 -5.00 8.41 2.62
C THR A 118 -4.77 8.23 4.13
N PHE A 119 -3.55 8.53 4.57
CA PHE A 119 -3.08 8.34 5.93
C PHE A 119 -2.83 9.66 6.67
N GLU A 120 -3.13 10.85 6.11
CA GLU A 120 -2.87 12.13 6.77
C GLU A 120 -3.55 12.14 8.15
N PRO A 121 -2.74 12.01 9.23
CA PRO A 121 -3.24 12.12 10.58
C PRO A 121 -3.51 13.61 10.78
N SER A 122 -4.67 13.96 11.32
CA SER A 122 -4.79 15.25 12.00
C SER A 122 -3.57 15.39 12.93
N GLU A 123 -2.82 16.49 12.82
CA GLU A 123 -1.49 16.73 13.42
C GLU A 123 -1.43 16.67 14.98
N GLN A 124 -2.38 16.05 15.66
CA GLN A 124 -2.48 16.02 17.11
C GLN A 124 -2.18 14.67 17.77
N ASP A 125 -2.04 13.57 17.01
CA ASP A 125 -1.96 12.25 17.63
C ASP A 125 -0.60 11.55 17.46
N ASN A 126 0.18 11.55 18.54
CA ASN A 126 1.33 10.67 18.79
C ASN A 126 0.96 9.16 18.84
N ASN A 127 -0.24 8.78 18.38
CA ASN A 127 -0.77 7.42 18.28
C ASN A 127 -0.51 6.76 16.91
N LEU A 128 0.61 7.07 16.26
CA LEU A 128 1.02 6.47 14.97
C LEU A 128 1.01 4.94 14.96
N LEU A 129 1.28 4.30 16.11
CA LEU A 129 1.16 2.85 16.30
C LEU A 129 -0.31 2.36 16.31
N GLY A 130 -1.23 3.15 16.86
CA GLY A 130 -2.66 2.85 16.86
C GLY A 130 -3.31 3.02 15.48
N LEU A 131 -2.88 4.03 14.72
CA LEU A 131 -3.37 4.29 13.36
C LEU A 131 -2.87 3.25 12.35
N ARG A 132 -1.63 2.75 12.49
CA ARG A 132 -1.11 1.62 11.70
C ARG A 132 -2.00 0.37 11.85
N ASN A 133 -2.42 0.07 13.08
CA ASN A 133 -3.31 -1.05 13.38
C ASN A 133 -4.75 -0.84 12.90
N ALA A 134 -5.19 0.41 12.72
CA ALA A 134 -6.55 0.74 12.28
C ALA A 134 -6.76 0.51 10.78
N PHE A 135 -5.80 0.91 9.92
CA PHE A 135 -6.02 0.93 8.47
C PHE A 135 -5.46 -0.27 7.70
N PHE A 136 -4.45 -0.96 8.24
CA PHE A 136 -3.82 -2.10 7.56
C PHE A 136 -3.81 -3.35 8.46
N PRO A 137 -3.95 -4.57 7.91
CA PRO A 137 -4.51 -4.91 6.59
C PRO A 137 -6.04 -4.74 6.55
N ASN A 138 -6.60 -4.40 5.38
CA ASN A 138 -8.03 -4.49 5.05
C ASN A 138 -8.26 -5.78 4.24
N LEU A 139 -9.36 -6.50 4.49
CA LEU A 139 -9.65 -7.78 3.84
C LEU A 139 -9.72 -7.67 2.31
N ALA A 140 -10.45 -6.69 1.77
CA ALA A 140 -10.62 -6.49 0.33
C ALA A 140 -9.28 -6.18 -0.35
N ALA A 141 -8.49 -5.27 0.23
CA ALA A 141 -7.16 -4.94 -0.28
C ALA A 141 -6.22 -6.16 -0.22
N THR A 142 -6.22 -6.90 0.89
CA THR A 142 -5.39 -8.10 1.05
C THR A 142 -5.76 -9.17 0.03
N GLN A 143 -7.05 -9.40 -0.18
CA GLN A 143 -7.54 -10.39 -1.15
C GLN A 143 -7.16 -10.00 -2.58
N LEU A 144 -7.31 -8.73 -2.97
CA LEU A 144 -6.90 -8.24 -4.30
C LEU A 144 -5.39 -8.40 -4.51
N ILE A 145 -4.59 -7.93 -3.55
CA ILE A 145 -3.13 -7.99 -3.59
C ILE A 145 -2.65 -9.44 -3.73
N LEU A 146 -3.19 -10.37 -2.93
CA LEU A 146 -2.78 -11.78 -3.00
C LEU A 146 -3.30 -12.48 -4.26
N THR A 147 -4.52 -12.17 -4.72
CA THR A 147 -5.12 -12.80 -5.92
C THR A 147 -4.35 -12.46 -7.19
N TYR A 148 -3.97 -11.19 -7.36
CA TYR A 148 -3.30 -10.71 -8.57
C TYR A 148 -1.78 -10.60 -8.42
N GLY A 149 -1.26 -10.64 -7.19
CA GLY A 149 0.14 -10.45 -6.87
C GLY A 149 0.93 -11.67 -6.42
N ASN A 150 0.29 -12.85 -6.32
CA ASN A 150 0.91 -14.07 -5.82
C ASN A 150 2.29 -14.40 -6.42
N HIS A 151 2.56 -14.03 -7.68
CA HIS A 151 3.84 -14.36 -8.32
C HIS A 151 4.99 -13.37 -7.98
N TRP A 152 4.71 -12.12 -7.60
CA TRP A 152 5.74 -11.09 -7.40
C TRP A 152 5.74 -10.47 -6.00
N ILE A 153 4.78 -10.84 -5.16
CA ILE A 153 4.70 -10.40 -3.77
C ILE A 153 5.36 -11.42 -2.86
N ASN A 154 6.34 -10.97 -2.08
CA ASN A 154 6.82 -11.73 -0.94
C ASN A 154 5.82 -11.56 0.21
N VAL A 155 4.99 -12.57 0.47
CA VAL A 155 4.01 -12.58 1.57
C VAL A 155 4.67 -12.51 2.96
N ASP A 156 5.93 -12.94 3.04
CA ASP A 156 6.75 -12.90 4.26
C ASP A 156 7.64 -11.65 4.33
N ALA A 157 7.33 -10.62 3.55
CA ALA A 157 7.98 -9.33 3.69
C ALA A 157 7.82 -8.81 5.12
N VAL A 158 8.92 -8.31 5.68
CA VAL A 158 9.01 -7.81 7.05
C VAL A 158 8.97 -6.28 7.07
N ASP A 159 8.38 -5.70 8.11
CA ASP A 159 8.45 -4.25 8.32
C ASP A 159 9.87 -3.79 8.73
N LEU A 160 10.15 -2.51 8.52
CA LEU A 160 11.46 -1.93 8.81
C LEU A 160 11.72 -1.77 10.31
N LEU A 161 10.67 -1.54 11.10
CA LEU A 161 10.78 -1.20 12.51
C LEU A 161 11.11 -2.45 13.34
N ASP A 162 10.23 -3.44 13.32
CA ASP A 162 10.25 -4.57 14.24
C ASP A 162 10.61 -5.89 13.54
N GLY A 163 10.72 -5.92 12.22
CA GLY A 163 10.86 -7.15 11.45
C GLY A 163 9.59 -7.99 11.44
N ASN A 164 8.42 -7.37 11.61
CA ASN A 164 7.14 -8.07 11.65
C ASN A 164 6.67 -8.41 10.22
N THR A 165 6.33 -9.68 9.96
CA THR A 165 5.59 -10.06 8.75
C THR A 165 4.12 -9.62 8.82
N ALA A 166 3.41 -9.66 7.69
CA ALA A 166 1.96 -9.38 7.67
C ALA A 166 1.17 -10.24 8.68
N LEU A 167 1.59 -11.50 8.89
CA LEU A 167 1.00 -12.39 9.90
C LEU A 167 1.18 -11.89 11.33
N HIS A 168 2.33 -11.30 11.68
CA HIS A 168 2.56 -10.73 13.02
C HIS A 168 1.60 -9.57 13.29
N ILE A 169 1.49 -8.66 12.31
CA ILE A 169 0.68 -7.44 12.42
C ILE A 169 -0.80 -7.81 12.60
N ILE A 170 -1.33 -8.68 11.74
CA ILE A 170 -2.76 -9.05 11.83
C ILE A 170 -3.06 -9.88 13.08
N SER A 171 -2.11 -10.69 13.58
CA SER A 171 -2.31 -11.48 14.81
C SER A 171 -2.44 -10.60 16.06
N GLN A 172 -1.86 -9.39 16.04
CA GLN A 172 -2.00 -8.40 17.09
C GLN A 172 -3.26 -7.53 16.92
N SER A 173 -3.94 -7.60 15.78
CA SER A 173 -5.08 -6.74 15.46
C SER A 173 -6.35 -7.18 16.18
N ASP A 174 -7.19 -6.21 16.56
CA ASP A 174 -8.51 -6.43 17.16
C ASP A 174 -9.65 -6.37 16.10
N LYS A 175 -9.31 -6.45 14.81
CA LYS A 175 -10.26 -6.35 13.70
C LYS A 175 -11.13 -7.60 13.59
N LEU A 176 -12.41 -7.41 13.27
CA LEU A 176 -13.37 -8.50 13.03
C LEU A 176 -12.93 -9.40 11.87
N ASP A 177 -12.36 -8.81 10.82
CA ASP A 177 -11.92 -9.54 9.62
C ASP A 177 -10.53 -10.17 9.76
N ALA A 178 -9.89 -10.07 10.94
CA ALA A 178 -8.52 -10.53 11.14
C ALA A 178 -8.37 -12.03 10.88
N LEU A 179 -9.34 -12.86 11.30
CA LEU A 179 -9.33 -14.30 11.03
C LEU A 179 -9.35 -14.60 9.52
N SER A 180 -10.20 -13.90 8.76
CA SER A 180 -10.30 -14.05 7.32
C SER A 180 -9.00 -13.63 6.61
N ILE A 181 -8.36 -12.56 7.08
CA ILE A 181 -7.06 -12.11 6.56
C ILE A 181 -5.97 -13.13 6.87
N ILE A 182 -5.91 -13.67 8.09
CA ILE A 182 -4.94 -14.72 8.45
C ILE A 182 -5.11 -15.94 7.54
N GLU A 183 -6.34 -16.39 7.32
CA GLU A 183 -6.64 -17.52 6.44
C GLU A 183 -6.19 -17.26 5.00
N LEU A 184 -6.45 -16.05 4.47
CA LEU A 184 -5.96 -15.65 3.14
C LEU A 184 -4.44 -15.67 3.04
N LEU A 185 -3.73 -15.15 4.04
CA LEU A 185 -2.27 -15.14 4.07
C LEU A 185 -1.68 -16.56 4.12
N ILE A 186 -2.27 -17.44 4.93
CA ILE A 186 -1.85 -18.85 5.01
C ILE A 186 -2.09 -19.56 3.66
N ASN A 187 -3.25 -19.36 3.05
CA ASN A 187 -3.58 -19.93 1.75
C ASN A 187 -2.67 -19.40 0.63
N ALA A 188 -2.15 -18.17 0.78
CA ALA A 188 -1.14 -17.60 -0.10
C ALA A 188 0.30 -18.09 0.18
N GLY A 189 0.50 -18.94 1.20
CA GLY A 189 1.78 -19.55 1.52
C GLY A 189 2.64 -18.81 2.54
N ALA A 190 2.04 -17.93 3.35
CA ALA A 190 2.75 -17.21 4.41
C ALA A 190 3.40 -18.17 5.42
N HIS A 191 4.65 -17.89 5.77
CA HIS A 191 5.46 -18.72 6.64
C HIS A 191 5.15 -18.42 8.12
N LEU A 192 4.66 -19.45 8.82
CA LEU A 192 4.16 -19.33 10.20
C LEU A 192 5.28 -19.16 11.25
N ASP A 193 6.47 -19.73 10.98
CA ASP A 193 7.59 -19.74 11.94
C ASP A 193 8.58 -18.57 11.76
N CYS A 194 8.19 -17.51 11.04
CA CYS A 194 9.02 -16.31 10.94
C CYS A 194 9.18 -15.68 12.32
N LEU A 195 10.39 -15.19 12.62
CA LEU A 195 10.69 -14.50 13.87
C LEU A 195 10.97 -13.03 13.58
N ASN A 196 10.34 -12.16 14.36
CA ASN A 196 10.63 -10.73 14.31
C ASN A 196 11.94 -10.39 15.07
N LYS A 197 12.34 -9.12 15.11
CA LYS A 197 13.53 -8.65 15.85
C LYS A 197 13.45 -8.90 17.36
N HIS A 198 12.26 -9.17 17.88
CA HIS A 198 12.01 -9.53 19.28
C HIS A 198 12.00 -11.05 19.50
N ASN A 199 12.37 -11.85 18.49
CA ASN A 199 12.34 -13.32 18.50
C ASN A 199 10.95 -13.91 18.81
N LYS A 200 9.89 -13.23 18.39
CA LYS A 200 8.51 -13.69 18.52
C LYS A 200 7.95 -14.09 17.16
N THR A 201 7.10 -15.10 17.16
CA THR A 201 6.31 -15.56 16.01
C THR A 201 4.95 -14.87 15.98
N ALA A 202 4.23 -15.00 14.86
CA ALA A 202 2.85 -14.53 14.76
C ALA A 202 1.93 -15.19 15.81
N PHE A 203 2.19 -16.46 16.16
CA PHE A 203 1.47 -17.17 17.21
C PHE A 203 1.64 -16.49 18.58
N ASP A 204 2.82 -15.96 18.89
CA ASP A 204 3.09 -15.28 20.15
C ASP A 204 2.34 -13.95 20.30
N TYR A 205 1.93 -13.34 19.18
CA TYR A 205 1.11 -12.12 19.17
C TYR A 205 -0.40 -12.39 19.11
N ALA A 206 -0.82 -13.63 18.82
CA ALA A 206 -2.23 -13.98 18.65
C ALA A 206 -3.03 -13.79 19.94
N LYS A 207 -3.95 -12.81 19.93
CA LYS A 207 -4.75 -12.41 21.10
C LYS A 207 -5.92 -13.35 21.41
N THR A 208 -6.52 -13.97 20.40
CA THR A 208 -7.72 -14.81 20.58
C THR A 208 -7.44 -16.30 20.40
N ILE A 209 -8.28 -17.11 21.04
CA ILE A 209 -8.19 -18.57 20.96
C ILE A 209 -8.45 -19.04 19.51
N GLU A 210 -9.33 -18.37 18.77
CA GLU A 210 -9.57 -18.72 17.36
C GLU A 210 -8.32 -18.49 16.50
N MET A 211 -7.63 -17.36 16.68
CA MET A 211 -6.38 -17.06 15.97
C MET A 211 -5.28 -18.08 16.30
N GLN A 212 -5.10 -18.40 17.58
CA GLN A 212 -4.15 -19.40 18.03
C GLN A 212 -4.46 -20.77 17.44
N THR A 213 -5.74 -21.19 17.46
CA THR A 213 -6.17 -22.48 16.91
C THR A 213 -5.91 -22.56 15.41
N LEU A 214 -6.15 -21.48 14.67
CA LEU A 214 -5.97 -21.41 13.22
C LEU A 214 -4.48 -21.48 12.86
N LEU A 215 -3.63 -20.72 13.55
CA LEU A 215 -2.17 -20.76 13.37
C LEU A 215 -1.59 -22.13 13.78
N GLN A 216 -2.10 -22.75 14.85
CA GLN A 216 -1.63 -24.04 15.35
C GLN A 216 -2.06 -25.22 14.47
N LYS A 217 -3.29 -25.22 13.93
CA LYS A 217 -3.76 -26.27 13.01
C LYS A 217 -2.93 -26.38 11.74
N GLN A 218 -2.36 -25.26 11.31
CA GLN A 218 -1.60 -25.14 10.07
C GLN A 218 -0.09 -25.26 10.29
N GLN A 219 0.37 -25.35 11.55
CA GLN A 219 1.74 -25.76 11.88
C GLN A 219 1.93 -27.23 11.50
N THR A 220 2.30 -27.48 10.25
CA THR A 220 3.07 -28.69 9.92
C THR A 220 4.35 -28.69 10.75
N PRO A 221 4.89 -29.85 11.17
CA PRO A 221 6.15 -29.88 11.93
C PRO A 221 7.19 -29.07 11.15
N SER A 222 7.71 -28.01 11.78
CA SER A 222 8.64 -27.05 11.19
C SER A 222 9.66 -27.83 10.35
N LEU A 223 9.66 -27.62 9.03
CA LEU A 223 10.57 -28.37 8.15
C LEU A 223 11.98 -28.21 8.71
N LEU A 224 12.78 -29.28 8.67
CA LEU A 224 14.14 -29.31 9.22
C LEU A 224 14.96 -28.05 8.88
N LYS A 225 14.78 -27.49 7.68
CA LYS A 225 15.38 -26.22 7.25
C LYS A 225 15.07 -25.03 8.18
N CYS A 226 13.83 -24.88 8.67
CA CYS A 226 13.40 -23.80 9.57
C CYS A 226 13.99 -24.00 10.97
N LEU A 227 14.05 -25.26 11.45
CA LEU A 227 14.73 -25.59 12.71
C LEU A 227 16.24 -25.29 12.64
N CYS A 228 16.88 -25.65 11.52
CA CYS A 228 18.29 -25.33 11.28
C CYS A 228 18.51 -23.81 11.22
N ALA A 229 17.69 -23.07 10.47
CA ALA A 229 17.79 -21.61 10.38
C ALA A 229 17.60 -20.94 11.75
N ARG A 230 16.59 -21.35 12.53
CA ARG A 230 16.40 -20.90 13.90
C ARG A 230 17.61 -21.20 14.78
N HIS A 231 18.20 -22.39 14.65
CA HIS A 231 19.38 -22.75 15.43
C HIS A 231 20.58 -21.86 15.07
N ILE A 232 20.80 -21.59 13.78
CA ILE A 232 21.84 -20.68 13.29
C ILE A 232 21.68 -19.28 13.91
N VAL A 233 20.47 -18.71 13.87
CA VAL A 233 20.19 -17.37 14.40
C VAL A 233 20.31 -17.34 15.92
N THR A 234 19.71 -18.30 16.63
CA THR A 234 19.74 -18.35 18.11
C THR A 234 21.14 -18.57 18.68
N GLN A 235 22.01 -19.29 17.97
CA GLN A 235 23.41 -19.48 18.36
C GLN A 235 24.34 -18.37 17.84
N GLN A 236 23.81 -17.34 17.16
CA GLN A 236 24.57 -16.24 16.57
C GLN A 236 25.77 -16.70 15.72
N LEU A 237 25.57 -17.77 14.94
CA LEU A 237 26.62 -18.28 14.07
C LEU A 237 26.85 -17.28 12.93
N GLN A 238 28.10 -16.98 12.59
CA GLN A 238 28.43 -16.07 11.49
C GLN A 238 28.21 -16.75 10.12
N TYR A 239 26.97 -16.73 9.63
CA TYR A 239 26.58 -17.37 8.38
C TYR A 239 26.68 -16.43 7.17
N GLU A 240 26.75 -15.11 7.39
CA GLU A 240 26.79 -14.06 6.38
C GLU A 240 28.11 -14.07 5.59
N SER A 241 29.20 -14.48 6.24
CA SER A 241 30.51 -14.67 5.59
C SER A 241 30.55 -15.87 4.64
N ILE A 242 29.66 -16.84 4.87
CA ILE A 242 29.55 -18.09 4.10
C ILE A 242 28.52 -17.92 2.98
N TRP A 243 27.42 -17.22 3.28
CA TRP A 243 26.32 -16.96 2.37
C TRP A 243 26.03 -15.45 2.31
N PRO A 244 26.42 -14.76 1.22
CA PRO A 244 26.14 -13.33 1.04
C PRO A 244 24.64 -13.00 1.17
N ALA A 245 24.33 -11.75 1.56
CA ALA A 245 22.97 -11.26 1.83
C ALA A 245 21.97 -11.47 0.66
N GLU A 246 22.48 -11.44 -0.58
CA GLU A 246 21.67 -11.61 -1.79
C GLU A 246 21.29 -13.07 -2.08
N THR A 247 21.86 -14.03 -1.34
CA THR A 247 21.58 -15.45 -1.57
C THR A 247 20.25 -15.85 -0.96
N ARG A 248 19.49 -16.70 -1.67
CA ARG A 248 18.21 -17.26 -1.18
C ARG A 248 18.32 -17.91 0.20
N LEU A 249 19.48 -18.50 0.51
CA LEU A 249 19.70 -19.17 1.79
C LEU A 249 19.92 -18.15 2.92
N ASN A 250 20.66 -17.06 2.67
CA ASN A 250 20.80 -15.98 3.64
C ASN A 250 19.43 -15.32 3.90
N THR A 251 18.70 -14.94 2.85
CA THR A 251 17.35 -14.36 2.99
C THR A 251 16.42 -15.29 3.78
N PHE A 252 16.51 -16.61 3.55
CA PHE A 252 15.72 -17.60 4.30
C PHE A 252 16.13 -17.69 5.78
N ILE A 253 17.42 -17.62 6.11
CA ILE A 253 17.88 -17.62 7.50
C ILE A 253 17.44 -16.33 8.21
N TYR A 254 17.53 -15.19 7.51
CA TYR A 254 17.12 -13.88 8.02
C TYR A 254 15.63 -13.81 8.39
N LEU A 255 14.75 -14.56 7.71
CA LEU A 255 13.33 -14.69 8.09
C LEU A 255 13.12 -15.29 9.49
N HIS A 256 14.14 -15.96 10.04
CA HIS A 256 14.13 -16.56 11.38
C HIS A 256 14.90 -15.72 12.42
N GLY A 257 15.11 -14.43 12.14
CA GLY A 257 15.62 -13.44 13.08
C GLY A 257 16.92 -12.77 12.61
N CYS A 258 17.23 -11.63 13.23
CA CYS A 258 18.35 -10.76 12.88
C CYS A 258 19.48 -10.92 13.90
N ILE A 259 20.74 -11.02 13.46
CA ILE A 259 21.90 -10.96 14.36
C ILE A 259 22.14 -9.48 14.70
N ALA A 260 22.29 -9.19 16.00
CA ALA A 260 22.19 -7.84 16.58
C ALA A 260 23.24 -6.79 16.15
N GLU A 261 24.03 -7.03 15.10
CA GLU A 261 25.06 -6.09 14.62
C GLU A 261 24.65 -5.27 13.37
N ASP A 262 23.47 -5.53 12.78
CA ASP A 262 23.06 -4.95 11.48
C ASP A 262 22.48 -3.53 11.49
N ILE A 263 22.72 -2.71 12.52
CA ILE A 263 22.34 -1.28 12.49
C ILE A 263 23.24 -0.47 11.52
N ARG A 264 24.27 -1.06 10.90
CA ARG A 264 25.24 -0.31 10.07
C ARG A 264 25.10 -0.43 8.54
N PHE A 265 24.19 -1.25 8.01
CA PHE A 265 24.16 -1.50 6.55
C PHE A 265 22.96 -0.95 5.77
N ILE A 266 22.00 -0.25 6.41
CA ILE A 266 20.86 0.39 5.70
C ILE A 266 21.05 1.90 5.52
N GLY A 267 22.25 2.42 5.78
CA GLY A 267 22.49 3.86 5.74
C GLY A 267 23.92 4.18 5.41
N GLU A 268 24.41 3.68 4.28
CA GLU A 268 25.47 4.30 3.48
C GLU A 268 25.81 3.36 2.33
N HIS A 269 25.52 3.78 1.10
CA HIS A 269 26.47 3.79 -0.01
C HIS A 269 25.86 4.61 -1.18
N PRO A 270 26.74 5.20 -2.02
CA PRO A 270 26.67 6.58 -2.53
C PRO A 270 25.68 6.82 -3.68
#